data_AF-A0A835M740-F1
#
_entry.id   AF-A0A835M740-F1
#
_cell.length_a   1.000
_cell.length_b   1.000
_cell.length_c   1.000
_cell.angle_alpha   90.00
_cell.angle_beta   90.00
_cell.angle_gamma   90.00
#
_symmetry.space_group_name_H-M   'P 1'
#
loop_
_entity.id
_entity.type
_entity.pdbx_description
1 polymer ?
#
loop_
_entity_poly.entity_id
_entity_poly.type
_entity_poly.pdbx_seq_one_letter_code
_entity_poly.pdbx_strand_id
1 'polypeptide(L)'
;MHQVVFEKDEIAYQIGETTEILSRGHLCATPHCVRAPQGEKAFGVERSTFALFMQPDWDEDLRFPGEVHLHKEVIPPNGTMTFGEYSEKLLDKYYHLR
;
A
#
# COMPACT_ATOMS: atom_id res chain seq x y z
N MET A 1 4.24 -11.47 13.59
CA MET A 1 3.71 -10.10 13.48
C MET A 1 4.63 -9.21 14.29
N HIS A 2 5.27 -8.24 13.65
CA HIS A 2 6.20 -7.33 14.32
C HIS A 2 5.44 -6.08 14.78
N GLN A 3 5.66 -5.65 16.02
CA GLN A 3 5.11 -4.40 16.52
C GLN A 3 6.03 -3.26 16.11
N VAL A 4 5.47 -2.27 15.45
CA VAL A 4 6.16 -1.01 15.13
C VAL A 4 5.91 -0.02 16.26
N VAL A 5 6.95 0.64 16.73
CA VAL A 5 6.92 1.67 17.78
C VAL A 5 7.63 2.90 17.24
N PHE A 6 7.06 4.08 17.50
CA PHE A 6 7.60 5.37 17.12
C PHE A 6 7.33 6.37 18.26
N GLU A 7 8.22 7.34 18.40
CA GLU A 7 8.20 8.34 19.47
C GLU A 7 7.32 9.55 19.12
N LYS A 8 7.09 10.43 20.10
CA LYS A 8 6.19 11.59 19.99
C LYS A 8 6.49 12.50 18.78
N ASP A 9 7.76 12.66 18.45
CA ASP A 9 8.24 13.59 17.41
C ASP A 9 8.71 12.84 16.14
N GLU A 10 8.21 11.62 15.94
CA GLU A 10 8.49 10.79 14.77
C GLU A 10 7.27 10.62 13.87
N ILE A 11 7.53 10.38 12.59
CA ILE A 11 6.52 9.98 11.61
C ILE A 11 6.92 8.65 11.00
N ALA A 12 5.95 7.75 10.87
CA ALA A 12 6.15 6.45 10.25
C ALA A 12 5.92 6.55 8.73
N TYR A 13 6.81 5.91 7.97
CA TYR A 13 6.68 5.75 6.53
C TYR A 13 6.40 4.29 6.21
N GLN A 14 5.57 4.08 5.19
CA GLN A 14 5.34 2.76 4.63
C GLN A 14 5.55 2.81 3.11
N ILE A 15 6.22 1.80 2.59
CA ILE A 15 6.32 1.56 1.15
C ILE A 15 4.99 0.97 0.65
N GLY A 16 4.38 1.65 -0.32
CA GLY A 16 3.23 1.14 -1.06
C GLY A 16 3.63 0.29 -2.27
N GLU A 17 2.69 -0.51 -2.76
CA GLU A 17 2.90 -1.44 -3.89
C GLU A 17 3.35 -0.72 -5.18
N THR A 18 2.83 0.47 -5.47
CA THR A 18 3.27 1.27 -6.61
C THR A 18 4.74 1.68 -6.52
N THR A 19 5.23 2.00 -5.32
CA THR A 19 6.65 2.30 -5.09
C THR A 19 7.52 1.05 -5.29
N GLU A 20 7.04 -0.11 -4.87
CA GLU A 20 7.72 -1.38 -5.14
C GLU A 20 7.84 -1.66 -6.64
N ILE A 21 6.76 -1.44 -7.40
CA ILE A 21 6.75 -1.57 -8.87
C ILE A 21 7.76 -0.61 -9.51
N LEU A 22 7.69 0.68 -9.18
CA LEU A 22 8.57 1.72 -9.73
C LEU A 22 10.05 1.49 -9.38
N SER A 23 10.31 0.98 -8.18
CA SER A 23 11.65 0.62 -7.72
C SER A 23 12.15 -0.73 -8.25
N ARG A 24 11.34 -1.44 -9.05
CA ARG A 24 11.66 -2.79 -9.56
C ARG A 24 12.03 -3.78 -8.46
N GLY A 25 11.35 -3.69 -7.32
CA GLY A 25 11.57 -4.56 -6.15
C GLY A 25 12.75 -4.18 -5.26
N HIS A 26 13.39 -3.03 -5.48
CA HIS A 26 14.40 -2.51 -4.53
C HIS A 26 13.78 -2.03 -3.21
N LEU A 27 12.53 -1.57 -3.27
CA LEU A 27 11.70 -1.28 -2.10
C LEU A 27 10.55 -2.28 -2.07
N CYS A 28 10.20 -2.75 -0.88
CA CYS A 28 9.19 -3.80 -0.68
C CYS A 28 8.00 -3.25 0.11
N ALA A 29 6.81 -3.39 -0.46
CA ALA A 29 5.55 -3.11 0.20
C ALA A 29 5.25 -4.24 1.19
N THR A 30 4.98 -3.90 2.44
CA THR A 30 4.76 -4.89 3.50
C THR A 30 3.32 -4.86 4.00
N PRO A 31 2.66 -6.03 4.16
CA PRO A 31 1.37 -6.11 4.81
C PRO A 31 1.45 -5.59 6.25
N HIS A 32 0.43 -4.85 6.67
CA HIS A 32 0.37 -4.25 8.00
C HIS A 32 -1.08 -4.22 8.49
N CYS A 33 -1.27 -4.18 9.81
CA CYS A 33 -2.58 -4.02 10.41
C CYS A 33 -2.47 -3.30 11.75
N VAL A 34 -3.55 -2.65 12.16
CA VAL A 34 -3.71 -2.11 13.50
C VAL A 34 -4.49 -3.13 14.32
N ARG A 35 -3.98 -3.48 15.51
CA ARG A 35 -4.69 -4.33 16.47
C ARG A 35 -5.34 -3.46 17.53
N ALA A 36 -6.56 -3.81 17.93
CA ALA A 36 -7.24 -3.14 19.02
C ALA A 36 -6.42 -3.23 20.32
N PRO A 37 -6.33 -2.15 21.11
CA PRO A 37 -5.64 -2.18 22.39
C PRO A 37 -6.40 -3.10 23.37
N GLN A 38 -5.67 -3.73 24.29
CA GLN A 38 -6.23 -4.70 25.25
C GLN A 38 -5.87 -4.31 26.69
N GLY A 39 -6.71 -4.72 27.65
CA GLY A 39 -6.50 -4.53 29.09
C GLY A 39 -7.17 -3.28 29.67
N GLU A 40 -7.19 -3.17 31.00
CA GLU A 40 -7.89 -2.10 31.74
C GLU A 40 -7.39 -0.69 31.34
N LYS A 41 -6.10 -0.55 31.02
CA LYS A 41 -5.49 0.72 30.60
C LYS A 41 -6.01 1.24 29.25
N ALA A 42 -6.65 0.39 28.45
CA ALA A 42 -7.26 0.79 27.18
C ALA A 42 -8.70 1.29 27.36
N PHE A 43 -9.29 1.15 28.56
CA PHE A 43 -10.67 1.55 28.80
C PHE A 43 -10.84 3.07 28.67
N GLY A 44 -11.79 3.49 27.83
CA GLY A 44 -12.07 4.92 27.60
C GLY A 44 -10.96 5.64 26.82
N VAL A 45 -10.01 4.92 26.23
CA VAL A 45 -8.95 5.51 25.41
C VAL A 45 -9.25 5.29 23.94
N GLU A 46 -9.21 6.35 23.16
CA GLU A 46 -9.28 6.32 21.70
C GLU A 46 -7.91 6.57 21.06
N ARG A 47 -7.75 6.08 19.83
CA ARG A 47 -6.57 6.34 19.01
C ARG A 47 -6.99 7.04 17.74
N SER A 48 -6.45 8.23 17.52
CA SER A 48 -6.55 8.94 16.23
C SER A 48 -5.26 8.76 15.44
N THR A 49 -5.37 8.71 14.11
CA THR A 49 -4.21 8.63 13.21
C THR A 49 -4.52 9.39 11.95
N PHE A 50 -3.57 10.22 11.53
CA PHE A 50 -3.61 10.86 10.22
C PHE A 50 -2.69 10.08 9.27
N ALA A 51 -3.29 9.49 8.24
CA ALA A 51 -2.55 8.79 7.19
C ALA A 51 -2.59 9.62 5.91
N LEU A 52 -1.41 9.95 5.38
CA LEU A 52 -1.25 10.63 4.10
C LEU A 52 -0.78 9.62 3.06
N PHE A 53 -1.59 9.39 2.03
CA PHE A 53 -1.23 8.54 0.90
C PHE A 53 -0.63 9.41 -0.20
N MET A 54 0.67 9.23 -0.43
CA MET A 54 1.36 9.82 -1.58
C MET A 54 1.24 8.86 -2.76
N GLN A 55 0.94 9.40 -3.93
CA GLN A 55 0.70 8.62 -5.15
C GLN A 55 1.31 9.33 -6.36
N PRO A 56 1.63 8.60 -7.44
CA PRO A 56 1.99 9.21 -8.72
C PRO A 56 0.85 10.06 -9.30
N ASP A 57 1.18 10.84 -10.33
CA ASP A 57 0.17 11.48 -11.15
C ASP A 57 -0.69 10.42 -11.86
N TRP A 58 -1.96 10.74 -12.09
CA TRP A 58 -2.93 9.80 -12.65
C TRP A 58 -2.49 9.23 -14.01
N ASP A 59 -1.88 10.07 -14.84
CA ASP A 59 -1.44 9.74 -16.19
C ASP A 59 0.01 9.21 -16.23
N GLU A 60 0.66 8.98 -15.07
CA GLU A 60 2.03 8.45 -15.02
C GLU A 60 2.08 7.01 -15.58
N ASP A 61 2.99 6.77 -16.52
CA ASP A 61 3.20 5.45 -17.12
C ASP A 61 3.90 4.48 -16.15
N LEU A 62 3.19 3.47 -15.67
CA LEU A 62 3.76 2.34 -14.96
C LEU A 62 4.28 1.29 -15.96
N ARG A 63 5.61 1.14 -16.03
CA ARG A 63 6.26 0.13 -16.85
C ARG A 63 6.57 -1.11 -16.04
N PHE A 64 5.88 -2.21 -16.32
CA PHE A 64 6.02 -3.45 -15.55
C PHE A 64 7.17 -4.31 -16.08
N PRO A 65 8.00 -4.89 -15.19
CA PRO A 65 8.95 -5.93 -15.60
C PRO A 65 8.24 -7.20 -16.06
N GLY A 66 8.96 -8.11 -16.71
CA GLY A 66 8.41 -9.37 -17.20
C GLY A 66 7.82 -10.26 -16.11
N GLU A 67 8.33 -10.16 -14.89
CA GLU A 67 7.78 -10.81 -13.71
C GLU A 67 7.53 -9.78 -12.60
N VAL A 68 6.25 -9.65 -12.22
CA VAL A 68 5.81 -8.91 -11.03
C VAL A 68 5.09 -9.89 -10.13
N HIS A 69 5.40 -9.91 -8.83
CA HIS A 69 4.73 -10.83 -7.90
C HIS A 69 3.39 -10.28 -7.39
N LEU A 70 3.17 -8.97 -7.51
CA LEU A 70 1.94 -8.27 -7.17
C LEU A 70 0.91 -8.39 -8.31
N HIS A 71 -0.36 -8.60 -7.96
CA HIS A 71 -1.54 -8.52 -8.83
C HIS A 71 -1.35 -9.04 -10.27
N LYS A 72 -0.81 -10.25 -10.42
CA LYS A 72 -0.50 -10.88 -11.72
C LYS A 72 -1.70 -10.98 -12.67
N GLU A 73 -2.91 -11.01 -12.11
CA GLU A 73 -4.18 -11.03 -12.83
C GLU A 73 -4.58 -9.67 -13.42
N VAL A 74 -4.01 -8.57 -12.91
CA VAL A 74 -4.24 -7.19 -13.39
C VAL A 74 -3.08 -6.69 -14.24
N ILE A 75 -1.86 -7.03 -13.86
CA ILE A 75 -0.63 -6.50 -14.45
C ILE A 75 -0.23 -7.31 -15.70
N PRO A 76 -0.17 -6.69 -16.89
CA PRO A 76 0.34 -7.36 -18.09
C PRO A 76 1.86 -7.55 -18.01
N PRO A 77 2.40 -8.75 -18.31
CA PRO A 77 3.84 -8.98 -18.31
C PRO A 77 4.54 -8.14 -19.38
N ASN A 78 5.61 -7.44 -19.02
CA ASN A 78 6.31 -6.47 -19.88
C ASN A 78 5.39 -5.38 -20.48
N GLY A 79 4.23 -5.13 -19.87
CA GLY A 79 3.29 -4.14 -20.35
C GLY A 79 3.50 -2.76 -19.76
N THR A 80 2.65 -1.82 -20.18
CA THR A 80 2.58 -0.48 -19.63
C THR A 80 1.11 -0.13 -19.41
N MET A 81 0.82 0.57 -18.32
CA MET A 81 -0.49 1.16 -18.06
C MET A 81 -0.30 2.44 -17.24
N THR A 82 -1.24 3.36 -17.31
CA THR A 82 -1.21 4.54 -16.43
C THR A 82 -1.46 4.13 -14.97
N PHE A 83 -0.98 4.93 -14.03
CA PHE A 83 -1.27 4.72 -12.61
C PHE A 83 -2.79 4.70 -12.35
N GLY A 84 -3.55 5.57 -13.04
CA GLY A 84 -5.00 5.62 -12.97
C GLY A 84 -5.68 4.30 -13.37
N GLU A 85 -5.36 3.77 -14.56
CA GLU A 85 -5.90 2.48 -15.03
C GLU A 85 -5.55 1.33 -14.08
N TYR A 86 -4.34 1.33 -13.53
CA TYR A 86 -3.92 0.34 -12.55
C TYR A 86 -4.76 0.43 -11.26
N SER A 87 -4.93 1.63 -10.73
CA SER A 87 -5.71 1.89 -9.51
C SER A 87 -7.18 1.48 -9.66
N GLU A 88 -7.81 1.83 -10.79
CA GLU A 88 -9.21 1.43 -11.05
C GLU A 88 -9.38 -0.08 -11.07
N LYS A 89 -8.51 -0.80 -11.79
CA LYS A 89 -8.57 -2.26 -11.84
C LYS A 89 -8.39 -2.92 -10.47
N LEU A 90 -7.54 -2.36 -9.60
CA LEU A 90 -7.40 -2.84 -8.23
C LEU A 90 -8.63 -2.56 -7.38
N LEU A 91 -9.21 -1.37 -7.48
CA LEU A 91 -10.45 -1.05 -6.78
C LEU A 91 -11.58 -2.00 -7.21
N ASP A 92 -11.70 -2.26 -8.50
CA ASP A 92 -12.66 -3.22 -9.04
C ASP A 92 -12.44 -4.62 -8.46
N LYS A 93 -11.20 -5.10 -8.45
CA LYS A 93 -10.82 -6.39 -7.87
C LYS A 93 -11.21 -6.50 -6.40
N TYR A 94 -10.94 -5.48 -5.59
CA TYR A 94 -11.10 -5.56 -4.13
C TYR A 94 -12.52 -5.25 -3.65
N TYR A 95 -13.25 -4.40 -4.37
CA TYR A 95 -14.52 -3.86 -3.86
C TYR A 95 -15.73 -4.12 -4.76
N HIS A 96 -15.53 -4.42 -6.05
CA HIS A 96 -16.63 -4.50 -7.02
C HIS A 96 -16.83 -5.90 -7.63
N LEU A 97 -15.79 -6.74 -7.66
CA LEU A 97 -15.91 -8.16 -8.00
C LEU A 97 -16.31 -8.95 -6.74
N ARG A 98 -17.62 -9.08 -6.48
CA ARG A 98 -18.18 -10.07 -5.56
C ARG A 98 -18.70 -11.28 -6.31
#